data_AF-A0A6C0BHF0-F1
#
_entry.id   AF-A0A6C0BHF0-F1
#
_cell.length_a   1.000
_cell.length_b   1.000
_cell.length_c   1.000
_cell.angle_alpha   90.00
_cell.angle_beta   90.00
_cell.angle_gamma   90.00
#
_symmetry.space_group_name_H-M   'P 1'
#
loop_
_entity.id
_entity.type
_entity.pdbx_description
1 polymer ?
#
loop_
_entity_poly.entity_id
_entity_poly.type
_entity_poly.pdbx_seq_one_letter_code
_entity_poly.pdbx_strand_id
1 'polypeptide(L)'
;MEIPVYYENHTVHLNLEDLASDEISAISSWISHLNAEHPDFTHQINLNASHPLFATIINVLTYCIPHYDKLSYVHIYQKGKHYLTPELHRSLLSAIRSHPYGKNITLQVDIDGKHSYY
;
A
#
# COMPACT_ATOMS: atom_id res chain seq x y z
N MET A 1 8.22 -7.29 16.51
CA MET A 1 8.40 -6.63 15.20
C MET A 1 7.53 -5.40 15.24
N GLU A 2 8.11 -4.23 15.05
CA GLU A 2 7.39 -2.94 15.08
C GLU A 2 6.65 -2.75 13.76
N ILE A 3 5.48 -2.12 13.79
CA ILE A 3 4.75 -1.78 12.56
C ILE A 3 5.41 -0.52 11.97
N PRO A 4 5.81 -0.52 10.69
CA PRO A 4 6.48 0.63 10.08
C PRO A 4 5.47 1.73 9.75
N VAL A 5 4.98 2.43 10.79
CA VAL A 5 3.98 3.49 10.67
C VAL A 5 4.47 4.84 11.17
N TYR A 6 3.96 5.90 10.56
CA TYR A 6 4.01 7.24 11.12
C TYR A 6 2.64 7.92 11.00
N TYR A 7 2.44 8.99 11.76
CA TYR A 7 1.17 9.69 11.87
C TYR A 7 1.32 11.14 11.41
N GLU A 8 0.44 11.58 10.52
CA GLU A 8 0.42 12.95 10.02
C GLU A 8 -1.01 13.36 9.71
N ASN A 9 -1.46 14.52 10.22
CA ASN A 9 -2.75 15.13 9.86
C ASN A 9 -3.97 14.16 9.89
N HIS A 10 -4.12 13.37 10.97
CA HIS A 10 -5.16 12.32 11.09
C HIS A 10 -5.06 11.19 10.06
N THR A 11 -3.88 10.98 9.49
CA THR A 11 -3.57 9.87 8.60
C THR A 11 -2.54 8.95 9.23
N VAL A 12 -2.81 7.65 9.17
CA VAL A 12 -1.84 6.59 9.45
C VAL A 12 -1.14 6.24 8.15
N HIS A 13 0.17 6.39 8.11
CA HIS A 13 0.98 6.02 6.95
C HIS A 13 1.68 4.70 7.22
N LEU A 14 1.24 3.64 6.56
CA LEU A 14 1.91 2.35 6.55
C LEU A 14 3.00 2.36 5.48
N ASN A 15 4.27 2.41 5.90
CA ASN A 15 5.43 2.47 5.03
C ASN A 15 5.98 1.09 4.74
N LEU A 16 5.84 0.64 3.50
CA LEU A 16 6.34 -0.66 3.04
C LEU A 16 7.56 -0.49 2.12
N GLU A 17 8.30 0.60 2.30
CA GLU A 17 9.34 1.06 1.39
C GLU A 17 10.66 0.29 1.51
N ASP A 18 10.98 -0.18 2.72
CA ASP A 18 12.28 -0.76 3.10
C ASP A 18 12.10 -2.06 3.92
N LEU A 19 11.14 -2.90 3.53
CA LEU A 19 10.84 -4.15 4.26
C LEU A 19 11.88 -5.24 4.02
N ALA A 20 12.31 -5.88 5.09
CA ALA A 20 13.01 -7.16 5.00
C ALA A 20 12.05 -8.30 4.56
N SER A 21 12.62 -9.39 4.03
CA SER A 21 11.82 -10.48 3.46
C SER A 21 10.91 -11.17 4.47
N ASP A 22 11.32 -11.27 5.72
CA ASP A 22 10.57 -11.86 6.83
C ASP A 22 9.42 -10.95 7.29
N GLU A 23 9.56 -9.63 7.15
CA GLU A 23 8.55 -8.63 7.51
C GLU A 23 7.36 -8.61 6.56
N ILE A 24 7.53 -9.00 5.29
CA ILE A 24 6.43 -9.02 4.30
C ILE A 24 5.28 -9.92 4.76
N SER A 25 5.60 -11.02 5.46
CA SER A 25 4.59 -11.93 6.01
C SER A 25 3.72 -11.28 7.11
N ALA A 26 4.21 -10.22 7.75
CA ALA A 26 3.53 -9.52 8.83
C ALA A 26 2.52 -8.47 8.34
N ILE A 27 2.56 -8.04 7.07
CA ILE A 27 1.69 -6.98 6.51
C ILE A 27 0.21 -7.21 6.83
N SER A 28 -0.30 -8.43 6.67
CA SER A 28 -1.70 -8.75 6.95
C SER A 28 -2.07 -8.55 8.43
N SER A 29 -1.15 -8.92 9.34
CA SER A 29 -1.33 -8.71 10.78
C SER A 29 -1.27 -7.22 11.15
N TRP A 30 -0.40 -6.45 10.49
CA TRP A 30 -0.30 -5.01 10.69
C TRP A 30 -1.57 -4.29 10.27
N ILE A 31 -2.11 -4.60 9.08
CA ILE A 31 -3.37 -4.02 8.60
C ILE A 31 -4.51 -4.32 9.59
N SER A 32 -4.60 -5.56 10.07
CA SER A 32 -5.62 -5.96 11.06
C SER A 32 -5.49 -5.16 12.36
N HIS A 33 -4.27 -4.94 12.83
CA HIS A 33 -3.99 -4.13 14.01
C HIS A 33 -4.35 -2.66 13.80
N LEU A 34 -3.98 -2.06 12.66
CA LEU A 34 -4.27 -0.66 12.36
C LEU A 34 -5.77 -0.39 12.25
N ASN A 35 -6.54 -1.32 11.67
CA ASN A 35 -8.00 -1.23 11.67
C ASN A 35 -8.59 -1.18 13.09
N ALA A 36 -7.99 -1.91 14.05
CA ALA A 36 -8.46 -1.97 15.42
C ALA A 36 -8.03 -0.75 16.25
N GLU A 37 -6.79 -0.27 16.09
CA GLU A 37 -6.25 0.80 16.94
C GLU A 37 -6.60 2.21 16.46
N HIS A 38 -6.84 2.40 15.17
CA HIS A 38 -7.05 3.73 14.59
C HIS A 38 -8.35 3.82 13.78
N PRO A 39 -9.52 3.60 14.41
CA PRO A 39 -10.80 3.58 13.71
C PRO A 39 -11.23 4.95 13.15
N ASP A 40 -10.70 6.04 13.71
CA ASP A 40 -11.07 7.41 13.32
C ASP A 40 -10.08 8.06 12.33
N PHE A 41 -9.01 7.36 11.97
CA PHE A 41 -7.98 7.88 11.07
C PHE A 41 -8.19 7.36 9.65
N THR A 42 -7.77 8.15 8.67
CA THR A 42 -7.59 7.66 7.29
C THR A 42 -6.26 6.94 7.15
N HIS A 43 -6.17 5.91 6.34
CA HIS A 43 -4.94 5.13 6.19
C HIS A 43 -4.37 5.27 4.78
N GLN A 44 -3.05 5.39 4.71
CA GLN A 44 -2.27 5.47 3.48
C GLN A 44 -1.22 4.35 3.46
N ILE A 45 -1.04 3.73 2.31
CA ILE A 45 0.06 2.79 2.06
C ILE A 45 1.09 3.47 1.18
N ASN A 46 2.35 3.45 1.60
CA ASN A 46 3.47 3.94 0.81
C ASN A 46 4.33 2.78 0.31
N LEU A 47 4.59 2.77 -1.00
CA LEU A 47 5.29 1.70 -1.69
C LEU A 47 6.44 2.24 -2.53
N ASN A 48 7.61 1.64 -2.35
CA ASN A 48 8.75 1.88 -3.22
C ASN A 48 8.75 0.85 -4.36
N ALA A 49 8.41 1.28 -5.57
CA ALA A 49 8.45 0.42 -6.76
C ALA A 49 9.85 -0.08 -7.10
N SER A 50 10.90 0.52 -6.55
CA SER A 50 12.28 0.05 -6.67
C SER A 50 12.65 -1.04 -5.66
N HIS A 51 11.72 -1.48 -4.81
CA HIS A 51 11.99 -2.55 -3.84
C HIS A 51 12.18 -3.91 -4.53
N PRO A 52 13.24 -4.68 -4.25
CA PRO A 52 13.50 -5.98 -4.90
C PRO A 52 12.37 -7.00 -4.72
N LEU A 53 11.64 -6.90 -3.60
CA LEU A 53 10.50 -7.76 -3.26
C LEU A 53 9.14 -7.11 -3.57
N PHE A 54 9.12 -6.07 -4.40
CA PHE A 54 7.91 -5.30 -4.72
C PHE A 54 6.75 -6.17 -5.21
N ALA A 55 7.02 -7.15 -6.08
CA ALA A 55 6.00 -8.09 -6.55
C ALA A 55 5.38 -8.89 -5.40
N THR A 56 6.19 -9.34 -4.44
CA THR A 56 5.71 -10.07 -3.26
C THR A 56 4.87 -9.18 -2.35
N ILE A 57 5.30 -7.93 -2.12
CA ILE A 57 4.54 -6.95 -1.34
C ILE A 57 3.17 -6.70 -1.99
N ILE A 58 3.13 -6.45 -3.30
CA ILE A 58 1.88 -6.26 -4.05
C ILE A 58 0.97 -7.48 -3.94
N ASN A 59 1.50 -8.70 -4.05
CA ASN A 59 0.71 -9.92 -3.91
C ASN A 59 0.07 -10.09 -2.52
N VAL A 60 0.77 -9.68 -1.46
CA VAL A 60 0.18 -9.68 -0.11
C VAL A 60 -0.87 -8.57 0.01
N LEU A 61 -0.59 -7.38 -0.51
CA LEU A 61 -1.51 -6.25 -0.47
C LEU A 61 -2.79 -6.50 -1.27
N THR A 62 -2.74 -7.15 -2.43
CA THR A 62 -3.95 -7.43 -3.22
C THR A 62 -4.92 -8.33 -2.47
N TYR A 63 -4.42 -9.19 -1.58
CA TYR A 63 -5.23 -10.00 -0.67
C TYR A 63 -5.79 -9.18 0.51
N CYS A 64 -4.99 -8.25 1.05
CA CYS A 64 -5.36 -7.51 2.26
C CYS A 64 -6.25 -6.29 1.99
N ILE A 65 -6.06 -5.60 0.86
CA ILE A 65 -6.74 -4.35 0.53
C ILE A 65 -8.26 -4.45 0.63
N PRO A 66 -8.94 -5.52 0.15
CA PRO A 66 -10.40 -5.64 0.28
C PRO A 66 -10.91 -5.62 1.74
N HIS A 67 -10.02 -5.83 2.71
CA HIS A 67 -10.30 -5.87 4.15
C HIS A 67 -9.63 -4.71 4.91
N TYR A 68 -9.11 -3.70 4.22
CA TYR A 68 -8.42 -2.57 4.83
C TYR A 68 -9.37 -1.38 5.02
N ASP A 69 -10.23 -1.46 6.04
CA ASP A 69 -11.40 -0.62 6.27
C ASP A 69 -11.20 0.89 6.10
N LYS A 70 -10.04 1.40 6.52
CA LYS A 70 -9.74 2.85 6.55
C LYS A 70 -8.80 3.30 5.44
N LEU A 71 -8.46 2.40 4.52
CA LEU A 71 -7.64 2.74 3.37
C LEU A 71 -8.32 3.82 2.52
N SER A 72 -7.62 4.92 2.29
CA SER A 72 -8.06 6.01 1.42
C SER A 72 -7.02 6.35 0.35
N TYR A 73 -5.76 5.93 0.54
CA TYR A 73 -4.67 6.29 -0.35
C TYR A 73 -3.65 5.18 -0.51
N VAL A 74 -3.21 4.94 -1.75
CA VAL A 74 -2.05 4.11 -2.05
C VAL A 74 -1.10 4.93 -2.89
N HIS A 75 0.11 5.14 -2.40
CA HIS A 75 1.17 5.83 -3.11
C HIS A 75 2.25 4.85 -3.55
N ILE A 76 2.55 4.84 -4.84
CA ILE A 76 3.68 4.12 -5.41
C ILE A 76 4.63 5.15 -5.98
N TYR A 77 5.89 5.12 -5.55
CA TYR A 77 6.93 5.97 -6.11
C TYR A 77 8.15 5.13 -6.52
N GLN A 78 9.09 5.69 -7.29
CA GLN A 78 10.38 5.07 -7.57
C GLN A 78 11.59 5.90 -7.10
N LYS A 79 12.66 5.20 -6.71
CA LYS A 79 13.99 5.79 -6.40
C LYS A 79 15.09 5.33 -7.37
N GLY A 80 14.73 4.62 -8.44
CA GLY A 80 15.66 4.03 -9.41
C GLY A 80 14.93 3.11 -10.40
N LYS A 81 15.55 1.99 -10.77
CA LYS A 81 14.85 0.94 -11.55
C LYS A 81 13.59 0.53 -10.79
N HIS A 82 12.44 0.49 -11.47
CA HIS A 82 11.19 0.02 -10.87
C HIS A 82 10.87 -1.42 -11.29
N TYR A 83 10.13 -2.10 -10.42
CA TYR A 83 9.61 -3.46 -10.61
C TYR A 83 8.09 -3.47 -10.82
N LEU A 84 7.44 -2.29 -10.88
CA LEU A 84 6.04 -2.18 -11.23
C LEU A 84 5.81 -2.57 -12.69
N THR A 85 5.25 -3.76 -12.91
CA THR A 85 4.80 -4.20 -14.24
C THR A 85 3.32 -3.83 -14.45
N PRO A 86 2.83 -3.81 -15.72
CA PRO A 86 1.41 -3.61 -15.99
C PRO A 86 0.50 -4.63 -15.29
N GLU A 87 0.96 -5.87 -15.11
CA GLU A 87 0.22 -6.93 -14.42
C GLU A 87 0.08 -6.61 -12.93
N LEU A 88 1.17 -6.24 -12.26
CA LEU A 88 1.15 -5.86 -10.84
C LEU A 88 0.27 -4.62 -10.62
N HIS A 89 0.38 -3.63 -11.50
CA HIS A 89 -0.47 -2.44 -11.47
C HIS A 89 -1.95 -2.80 -11.60
N ARG A 90 -2.32 -3.64 -12.59
CA ARG A 90 -3.71 -4.09 -12.77
C ARG A 90 -4.22 -4.90 -11.58
N SER A 91 -3.41 -5.79 -11.03
CA SER A 91 -3.79 -6.59 -9.85
C SER A 91 -4.07 -5.69 -8.65
N LEU A 92 -3.18 -4.73 -8.36
CA LEU A 92 -3.37 -3.78 -7.27
C LEU A 92 -4.63 -2.93 -7.49
N LEU A 93 -4.77 -2.35 -8.69
CA LEU A 93 -5.93 -1.54 -9.03
C LEU A 93 -7.23 -2.36 -8.91
N SER A 94 -7.24 -3.62 -9.36
CA SER A 94 -8.39 -4.51 -9.21
C SER A 94 -8.73 -4.76 -7.74
N ALA A 95 -7.73 -4.97 -6.87
CA ALA A 95 -7.94 -5.14 -5.44
C ALA A 95 -8.50 -3.87 -4.78
N ILE A 96 -8.01 -2.70 -5.19
CA ILE A 96 -8.57 -1.41 -4.75
C ILE A 96 -10.03 -1.31 -5.18
N ARG A 97 -10.36 -1.69 -6.43
CA ARG A 97 -11.74 -1.62 -6.93
C ARG A 97 -12.69 -2.65 -6.32
N SER A 98 -12.19 -3.75 -5.77
CA SER A 98 -13.00 -4.71 -5.02
C SER A 98 -13.19 -4.33 -3.56
N HIS A 99 -12.45 -3.35 -3.04
CA HIS A 99 -12.69 -2.80 -1.71
C HIS A 99 -14.10 -2.18 -1.61
N PRO A 100 -14.81 -2.31 -0.48
CA PRO A 100 -16.15 -1.72 -0.30
C PRO A 100 -16.20 -0.21 -0.57
N TYR A 101 -15.11 0.51 -0.32
CA TYR A 101 -14.95 1.93 -0.59
C TYR A 101 -13.99 2.22 -1.75
N GLY A 102 -13.78 1.27 -2.67
CA GLY A 102 -12.77 1.34 -3.73
C GLY A 102 -12.86 2.54 -4.67
N LYS A 103 -14.01 3.19 -4.77
CA LYS A 103 -14.19 4.44 -5.53
C LYS A 103 -13.61 5.68 -4.82
N ASN A 104 -13.43 5.59 -3.50
CA ASN A 104 -12.91 6.68 -2.66
C ASN A 104 -11.43 6.48 -2.33
N ILE A 105 -10.82 5.38 -2.76
CA ILE A 105 -9.39 5.12 -2.64
C ILE A 105 -8.70 5.68 -3.87
N THR A 106 -7.75 6.59 -3.66
CA THR A 106 -6.87 7.09 -4.71
C THR A 106 -5.62 6.22 -4.81
N LEU A 107 -5.28 5.77 -6.01
CA LEU A 107 -3.96 5.21 -6.31
C LEU A 107 -3.15 6.26 -7.07
N GLN A 108 -2.07 6.74 -6.45
CA GLN A 108 -1.08 7.59 -7.10
C GLN A 108 0.15 6.78 -7.47
N VAL A 109 0.61 6.94 -8.72
CA VAL A 109 1.79 6.26 -9.26
C VAL A 109 2.76 7.30 -9.82
N ASP A 110 3.92 7.41 -9.19
CA ASP A 110 5.00 8.34 -9.49
C ASP A 110 6.22 7.57 -10.03
N ILE A 111 6.23 7.32 -11.34
CA ILE A 111 7.21 6.47 -12.03
C ILE A 111 7.77 7.24 -13.22
N ASP A 112 9.09 7.23 -13.39
CA ASP A 112 9.84 7.92 -14.45
C ASP A 112 9.53 9.41 -14.59
N GLY A 113 9.30 10.10 -13.46
CA GLY A 113 8.91 11.50 -13.43
C GLY A 113 7.50 11.77 -13.95
N LYS A 114 6.70 10.71 -14.19
CA LYS A 114 5.29 10.80 -14.55
C LYS A 114 4.45 10.53 -13.31
N HIS A 115 3.43 11.37 -13.15
CA HIS A 115 2.44 11.27 -12.09
C HIS A 115 1.11 10.80 -12.70
N SER A 116 0.60 9.68 -12.22
CA SER A 116 -0.69 9.13 -12.65
C SER A 116 -1.60 8.91 -11.44
N TYR A 117 -2.88 9.22 -11.61
CA TYR A 117 -3.91 9.04 -10.58
C TYR A 117 -5.00 8.12 -11.12
N TYR A 118 -5.42 7.15 -10.32
CA TYR A 118 -6.46 6.19 -10.66
C TYR A 118 -7.55 6.18 -9.60
#